data_AF-A0A914YE36-F1
#
_entry.id   AF-A0A914YE36-F1
#
_cell.length_a   1.000
_cell.length_b   1.000
_cell.length_c   1.000
_cell.angle_alpha   90.00
_cell.angle_beta   90.00
_cell.angle_gamma   90.00
#
_symmetry.space_group_name_H-M   'P 1'
#
loop_
_entity.id
_entity.type
_entity.pdbx_description
1 polymer ?
#
loop_
_entity_poly.entity_id
_entity_poly.type
_entity_poly.pdbx_seq_one_letter_code
_entity_poly.pdbx_strand_id
1 'polypeptide(L)'
;MATRTGKYRPFDMNMPFTIPALKFSTCETDPPLTVFGKFCAQSAARTLRNQLFKLSYIVCAPSLRCVQTACTFADVMEAQVYILEELAEPEIILEYGSQITTFGKYLSIEQLRKCGFKVQG
;
A
#
# COMPACT_ATOMS: atom_id res chain seq x y z
N MET A 1 -1.69 -9.87 -13.16
CA MET A 1 -2.64 -10.67 -13.97
C MET A 1 -3.01 -11.91 -13.17
N ALA A 2 -4.30 -12.17 -12.98
CA ALA A 2 -4.73 -13.44 -12.42
C ALA A 2 -4.44 -14.57 -13.42
N THR A 3 -3.89 -15.68 -12.94
CA THR A 3 -3.83 -16.93 -13.73
C THR A 3 -5.25 -17.34 -14.14
N ARG A 4 -5.41 -18.25 -15.13
CA ARG A 4 -6.71 -18.85 -15.50
C ARG A 4 -7.49 -19.41 -14.30
N THR A 5 -6.81 -19.67 -13.19
CA THR A 5 -7.36 -20.11 -11.90
C THR A 5 -7.73 -18.98 -10.92
N GLY A 6 -7.70 -17.72 -11.33
CA GLY A 6 -8.01 -16.56 -10.49
C GLY A 6 -6.94 -16.22 -9.44
N LYS A 7 -5.80 -16.92 -9.44
CA LYS A 7 -4.72 -16.75 -8.45
C LYS A 7 -3.70 -15.74 -8.95
N TYR A 8 -3.21 -14.89 -8.05
CA TYR A 8 -2.14 -13.96 -8.35
C TYR A 8 -0.84 -14.70 -8.70
N ARG A 9 -0.19 -14.31 -9.80
CA ARG A 9 1.17 -14.72 -10.14
C ARG A 9 1.92 -13.53 -10.73
N PRO A 10 3.06 -13.12 -10.16
CA PRO A 10 3.89 -12.09 -10.77
C PRO A 10 4.45 -12.63 -12.09
N PHE A 11 4.41 -11.82 -13.14
CA PHE A 11 5.00 -12.14 -14.45
C PHE A 11 6.14 -11.19 -14.83
N ASP A 12 6.32 -10.13 -14.05
CA ASP A 12 7.37 -9.14 -14.18
C ASP A 12 8.09 -9.02 -12.83
N MET A 13 9.41 -8.78 -12.84
CA MET A 13 10.22 -8.72 -11.62
C MET A 13 9.89 -7.51 -10.74
N ASN A 14 9.27 -6.47 -11.30
CA ASN A 14 8.81 -5.31 -10.56
C ASN A 14 7.46 -5.55 -9.86
N MET A 15 6.82 -6.70 -10.07
CA MET A 15 5.56 -7.04 -9.39
C MET A 15 5.81 -7.66 -8.01
N PRO A 16 4.98 -7.34 -7.00
CA PRO A 16 5.14 -7.90 -5.66
C PRO A 16 5.05 -9.43 -5.69
N PHE A 17 5.88 -10.16 -4.96
CA PHE A 17 5.82 -11.63 -4.96
C PHE A 17 4.50 -12.18 -4.40
N THR A 18 3.95 -11.48 -3.43
CA THR A 18 2.68 -11.79 -2.78
C THR A 18 1.84 -10.52 -2.73
N ILE A 19 0.60 -10.61 -3.18
CA ILE A 19 -0.40 -9.61 -2.82
C ILE A 19 -0.91 -9.98 -1.41
N PRO A 20 -1.12 -9.00 -0.51
CA PRO A 20 -1.80 -9.26 0.76
C PRO A 20 -3.11 -10.04 0.51
N ALA A 21 -3.63 -10.77 1.50
CA ALA A 21 -4.74 -11.73 1.35
C ALA A 21 -6.09 -11.08 0.95
N LEU A 22 -6.11 -10.49 -0.22
CA LEU A 22 -7.13 -9.62 -0.78
C LEU A 22 -7.67 -10.28 -2.04
N LYS A 23 -8.92 -9.97 -2.36
CA LYS A 23 -9.47 -10.30 -3.66
C LYS A 23 -8.70 -9.50 -4.71
N PHE A 24 -8.34 -10.14 -5.82
CA PHE A 24 -7.60 -9.49 -6.90
C PHE A 24 -8.30 -8.22 -7.43
N SER A 25 -9.64 -8.20 -7.41
CA SER A 25 -10.46 -7.03 -7.74
C SER A 25 -10.18 -5.80 -6.88
N THR A 26 -9.77 -5.98 -5.62
CA THR A 26 -9.40 -4.86 -4.74
C THR A 26 -8.09 -4.21 -5.20
N CYS A 27 -7.19 -4.98 -5.81
CA CYS A 27 -5.94 -4.45 -6.37
C CYS A 27 -6.13 -3.68 -7.68
N GLU A 28 -7.29 -3.80 -8.33
CA GLU A 28 -7.63 -2.99 -9.51
C GLU A 28 -7.98 -1.56 -9.09
N THR A 29 -8.69 -1.39 -7.97
CA THR A 29 -9.10 -0.09 -7.43
C THR A 29 -8.09 0.52 -6.46
N ASP A 30 -7.25 -0.30 -5.80
CA ASP A 30 -6.21 0.13 -4.88
C ASP A 30 -4.95 -0.75 -5.05
N PRO A 31 -4.10 -0.44 -6.06
CA PRO A 31 -3.01 -1.30 -6.44
C PRO A 31 -1.90 -1.34 -5.38
N PRO A 32 -1.24 -2.48 -5.15
CA PRO A 32 -0.10 -2.56 -4.24
C PRO A 32 1.15 -1.89 -4.82
N LEU A 33 2.12 -1.63 -3.96
CA LEU A 33 3.45 -1.19 -4.31
C LEU A 33 4.20 -2.23 -5.16
N THR A 34 4.97 -1.72 -6.12
CA THR A 34 5.91 -2.50 -6.90
C THR A 34 7.16 -2.85 -6.09
N VAL A 35 7.95 -3.81 -6.54
CA VAL A 35 9.24 -4.17 -5.92
C VAL A 35 10.17 -2.97 -5.93
N PHE A 36 10.23 -2.23 -7.04
CA PHE A 36 11.03 -1.01 -7.13
C PHE A 36 10.52 0.09 -6.19
N GLY A 37 9.21 0.31 -6.09
CA GLY A 37 8.68 1.28 -5.14
C GLY A 37 9.05 0.93 -3.69
N LYS A 38 9.03 -0.36 -3.34
CA LYS A 38 9.39 -0.82 -1.98
C LYS A 38 10.87 -0.56 -1.72
N PHE A 39 11.72 -0.80 -2.72
CA PHE A 39 13.14 -0.47 -2.67
C PHE A 39 13.35 1.04 -2.45
N CYS A 40 12.64 1.90 -3.19
CA CYS A 40 12.70 3.35 -3.01
C CYS A 40 12.33 3.77 -1.58
N ALA A 41 11.24 3.23 -1.04
CA ALA A 41 10.80 3.51 0.33
C ALA A 41 11.86 3.09 1.37
N GLN A 42 12.43 1.89 1.23
CA GLN A 42 13.51 1.43 2.10
C GLN A 42 14.76 2.31 2.01
N SER A 43 15.15 2.71 0.80
CA SER A 43 16.31 3.57 0.59
C SER A 43 16.11 4.92 1.25
N ALA A 44 14.95 5.55 1.05
CA ALA A 44 14.62 6.84 1.66
C ALA A 44 14.61 6.75 3.19
N ALA A 45 13.97 5.72 3.77
CA ALA A 45 13.96 5.51 5.21
C ALA A 45 15.36 5.31 5.80
N ARG A 46 16.23 4.55 5.12
CA ARG A 46 17.63 4.38 5.54
C ARG A 46 18.40 5.69 5.50
N THR A 47 18.19 6.53 4.49
CA THR A 47 18.81 7.86 4.44
C THR A 47 18.40 8.70 5.65
N LEU A 48 17.12 8.71 6.02
CA LEU A 48 16.66 9.42 7.22
C LEU A 48 17.28 8.87 8.51
N ARG A 49 17.36 7.53 8.64
CA ARG A 49 18.02 6.88 9.79
C ARG A 49 19.49 7.26 9.88
N ASN A 50 20.19 7.29 8.75
CA ASN A 50 21.61 7.66 8.68
C ASN A 50 21.85 9.13 9.04
N GLN A 51 20.87 10.00 8.79
CA GLN A 51 20.88 11.40 9.22
C GLN A 51 20.45 11.59 10.68
N LEU A 52 20.27 10.49 11.44
CA LEU A 52 19.93 10.48 12.86
C LEU A 52 18.57 11.13 13.20
N PHE A 53 17.66 11.19 12.23
CA PHE A 53 16.27 11.57 12.51
C PHE A 53 15.59 10.50 13.37
N LYS A 54 14.86 10.94 14.41
CA LYS A 54 14.00 10.08 15.22
C LYS A 54 12.55 10.35 14.86
N LEU A 55 11.89 9.37 14.26
CA LEU A 55 10.46 9.41 13.96
C LEU A 55 9.74 8.52 14.96
N SER A 56 8.84 9.10 15.74
CA SER A 56 7.96 8.31 16.64
C SER A 56 6.70 7.86 15.91
N TYR A 57 6.19 8.69 15.00
CA TYR A 57 4.90 8.54 14.35
C TYR A 57 4.99 8.83 12.86
N ILE A 58 4.31 8.01 12.06
CA ILE A 58 4.16 8.18 10.62
C ILE A 58 2.67 8.19 10.33
N VAL A 59 2.21 9.21 9.63
CA VAL A 59 0.81 9.37 9.25
C VAL A 59 0.68 9.19 7.76
N CYS A 60 -0.30 8.40 7.30
CA CYS A 60 -0.50 8.16 5.88
C CYS A 60 -1.98 8.07 5.47
N ALA A 61 -2.22 8.25 4.18
CA ALA A 61 -3.51 7.99 3.54
C ALA A 61 -3.88 6.49 3.62
N PRO A 62 -5.18 6.14 3.53
CA PRO A 62 -5.67 4.77 3.60
C PRO A 62 -5.37 3.93 2.35
N SER A 63 -4.84 4.53 1.26
CA SER A 63 -4.45 3.79 0.06
C SER A 63 -3.36 2.77 0.37
N LEU A 64 -3.48 1.57 -0.19
CA LEU A 64 -2.59 0.43 0.08
C LEU A 64 -1.13 0.78 -0.21
N ARG A 65 -0.89 1.61 -1.22
CA ARG A 65 0.47 2.09 -1.56
C ARG A 65 1.05 2.98 -0.45
N CYS A 66 0.25 3.89 0.09
CA CYS A 66 0.65 4.77 1.18
C CYS A 66 0.92 3.96 2.45
N VAL A 67 0.04 3.03 2.79
CA VAL A 67 0.22 2.11 3.93
C VAL A 67 1.51 1.28 3.78
N GLN A 68 1.75 0.67 2.61
CA GLN A 68 2.95 -0.13 2.37
C GLN A 68 4.23 0.70 2.46
N THR A 69 4.20 1.94 1.98
CA THR A 69 5.32 2.88 2.11
C THR A 69 5.56 3.22 3.59
N ALA A 70 4.52 3.60 4.31
CA ALA A 70 4.60 3.98 5.72
C ALA A 70 5.08 2.81 6.60
N CYS A 71 4.57 1.59 6.40
CA CYS A 71 5.05 0.40 7.09
C CYS A 71 6.53 0.12 6.78
N THR A 72 6.97 0.31 5.54
CA THR A 72 8.38 0.15 5.17
C THR A 72 9.28 1.15 5.89
N PHE A 73 8.82 2.39 6.06
CA PHE A 73 9.54 3.38 6.86
C PHE A 73 9.54 3.00 8.35
N ALA A 74 8.39 2.60 8.88
CA ALA A 74 8.24 2.20 10.28
C ALA A 74 9.16 1.02 10.64
N ASP A 75 9.32 0.04 9.76
CA ASP A 75 10.23 -1.09 9.96
C ASP A 75 11.69 -0.65 10.07
N VAL A 76 12.10 0.40 9.33
CA VAL A 76 13.48 0.92 9.35
C VAL A 76 13.69 1.92 10.48
N MET A 77 12.69 2.73 10.80
CA MET A 77 12.77 3.86 11.74
C MET A 77 12.26 3.51 13.15
N GLU A 78 11.69 2.32 13.33
CA GLU A 78 11.08 1.85 14.60
C GLU A 78 9.92 2.76 15.08
N ALA A 79 9.14 3.28 14.12
CA ALA A 79 8.04 4.21 14.34
C ALA A 79 6.67 3.50 14.32
N GLN A 80 5.62 4.16 14.85
CA GLN A 80 4.24 3.69 14.74
C GLN A 80 3.54 4.33 13.52
N VAL A 81 2.70 3.57 12.83
CA VAL A 81 1.94 4.04 11.67
C VAL A 81 0.48 4.31 12.04
N TYR A 82 0.01 5.50 11.71
CA TYR A 82 -1.37 5.94 11.84
C TYR A 82 -1.98 6.21 10.46
N ILE A 83 -3.16 5.66 10.23
CA ILE A 83 -3.95 5.90 9.02
C ILE A 83 -4.96 6.99 9.34
N LEU A 84 -4.93 8.08 8.58
CA LEU A 84 -5.98 9.10 8.65
C LEU A 84 -6.89 8.93 7.44
N GLU A 85 -8.16 8.65 7.71
CA GLU A 85 -9.18 8.49 6.66
C GLU A 85 -9.42 9.82 5.91
N GLU A 86 -9.18 10.96 6.55
CA GLU A 86 -9.30 12.29 5.95
C GLU A 86 -8.23 12.55 4.87
N LEU A 87 -7.15 11.77 4.85
CA LEU A 87 -6.12 11.81 3.80
C LEU A 87 -6.47 10.90 2.62
N ALA A 88 -7.67 10.32 2.57
CA ALA A 88 -8.15 9.55 1.43
C ALA A 88 -8.02 10.35 0.13
N GLU A 89 -7.47 9.70 -0.90
CA GLU A 89 -7.45 10.28 -2.24
C GLU A 89 -8.92 10.44 -2.71
N PRO A 90 -9.28 11.55 -3.37
CA PRO A 90 -10.63 11.75 -3.86
C PRO A 90 -11.02 10.61 -4.81
N GLU A 91 -12.29 10.18 -4.78
CA GLU A 91 -12.75 9.13 -5.68
C GLU A 91 -12.57 9.58 -7.13
N ILE A 92 -11.63 8.95 -7.84
CA ILE A 92 -11.44 9.18 -9.26
C ILE A 92 -12.38 8.24 -9.99
N ILE A 93 -13.34 8.84 -10.70
CA ILE A 93 -14.22 8.12 -11.61
C ILE A 93 -13.55 8.15 -12.99
N LEU A 94 -13.09 7.00 -13.46
CA LEU A 94 -12.61 6.86 -14.83
C LEU A 94 -13.73 6.25 -15.68
N GLU A 95 -14.17 7.01 -16.67
CA GLU A 95 -15.09 6.56 -17.70
C GLU A 95 -14.29 6.10 -18.92
N TYR A 96 -14.32 4.79 -19.21
CA TYR A 96 -13.76 4.21 -20.43
C TYR A 96 -14.89 3.56 -21.23
N GLY A 97 -15.44 4.31 -22.18
CA GLY A 97 -16.59 3.84 -22.97
C GLY A 97 -17.82 3.62 -22.09
N SER A 98 -18.34 2.39 -22.05
CA SER A 98 -19.51 2.02 -21.21
C SER A 98 -19.13 1.48 -19.83
N GLN A 99 -17.85 1.47 -19.45
CA GLN A 99 -17.37 1.00 -18.15
C GLN A 99 -17.02 2.18 -17.26
N ILE A 100 -17.64 2.24 -16.08
CA ILE A 100 -17.35 3.19 -15.03
C ILE A 100 -16.51 2.46 -13.98
N THR A 101 -15.27 2.91 -13.76
CA THR A 101 -14.41 2.38 -12.69
C THR A 101 -14.23 3.45 -11.62
N THR A 102 -14.65 3.15 -10.40
CA THR A 102 -14.46 4.02 -9.23
C THR A 102 -13.22 3.58 -8.47
N PHE A 103 -12.23 4.47 -8.39
CA PHE A 103 -11.10 4.35 -7.47
C PHE A 103 -11.52 4.94 -6.12
N GLY A 104 -11.13 4.32 -4.99
CA GLY A 104 -11.45 4.84 -3.65
C GLY A 104 -12.03 3.85 -2.64
N LYS A 105 -12.19 2.56 -3.00
CA LYS A 105 -12.48 1.52 -2.00
C LYS A 105 -11.21 1.07 -1.29
N TYR A 106 -10.89 1.75 -0.20
CA TYR A 106 -9.77 1.41 0.66
C TYR A 106 -10.09 0.24 1.60
N LEU A 107 -9.05 -0.40 2.10
CA LEU A 107 -9.16 -1.45 3.09
C LEU A 107 -9.41 -0.86 4.47
N SER A 108 -10.29 -1.50 5.25
CA SER A 108 -10.46 -1.11 6.65
C SER A 108 -9.20 -1.44 7.46
N ILE A 109 -8.99 -0.72 8.55
CA ILE A 109 -7.85 -0.93 9.47
C ILE A 109 -7.79 -2.40 9.94
N GLU A 110 -8.93 -3.03 10.18
CA GLU A 110 -8.98 -4.46 10.54
C GLU A 110 -8.49 -5.38 9.42
N GLN A 111 -8.84 -5.09 8.17
CA GLN A 111 -8.39 -5.85 7.01
C GLN A 111 -6.90 -5.67 6.78
N LEU A 112 -6.38 -4.46 6.96
CA LEU A 112 -4.94 -4.17 6.90
C LEU A 112 -4.18 -4.93 7.99
N ARG A 113 -4.71 -4.98 9.22
CA ARG A 113 -4.14 -5.81 10.30
C ARG A 113 -4.16 -7.29 9.98
N LYS A 114 -5.23 -7.82 9.39
CA LYS A 114 -5.31 -9.22 8.92
C LYS A 114 -4.28 -9.53 7.83
N CYS A 115 -3.91 -8.52 7.04
CA CYS A 115 -2.85 -8.61 6.03
C CYS A 115 -1.43 -8.54 6.63
N GLY A 116 -1.29 -8.35 7.95
CA GLY A 116 -0.02 -8.28 8.66
C GLY A 116 0.57 -6.87 8.79
N PHE A 117 -0.15 -5.82 8.40
CA PHE A 117 0.31 -4.44 8.58
C PHE A 117 0.12 -3.97 10.03
N LYS A 118 1.19 -3.41 10.62
CA LYS A 118 1.19 -2.86 11.99
C LYS A 118 0.70 -1.40 11.97
N VAL A 119 -0.61 -1.22 11.82
CA VAL A 119 -1.25 0.10 11.67
C VAL A 119 -2.26 0.40 12.78
N GLN A 120 -2.34 1.67 13.13
CA GLN A 120 -3.34 2.28 14.00
C GLN A 120 -4.19 3.26 13.18
N GLY A 121 -5.38 3.60 13.66
CA GLY A 121 -6.24 4.63 13.09
C GLY A 121 -7.02 5.32 14.19
#